data_AF-A0A830GAS6-F1
#
_entry.id   AF-A0A830GAS6-F1
#
_cell.length_a   1.000
_cell.length_b   1.000
_cell.length_c   1.000
_cell.angle_alpha   90.00
_cell.angle_beta   90.00
_cell.angle_gamma   90.00
#
_symmetry.space_group_name_H-M   'P 1'
#
loop_
_entity.id
_entity.type
_entity.pdbx_description
1 polymer ?
#
loop_
_entity_poly.entity_id
_entity_poly.type
_entity_poly.pdbx_seq_one_letter_code
_entity_poly.pdbx_strand_id
1 'polypeptide(L)'
;MLTEEIADPAATAPEALRTQYLAALTAVIEERGIEPVAAETDLSTERVEVILDNPDDVTLAEAAAVLSCSPDYPAADDYLLEVRDHLMLQMSSAVVDIGALQRAIDTDLDPKVLQQKVEGRREMTLAEYARVVHHLAVENPW
;
A
#
# COMPACT_ATOMS: atom_id res chain seq x y z
N MET A 1 -1.73 2.84 -9.40
CA MET A 1 -0.56 3.19 -8.57
C MET A 1 -0.36 2.18 -7.43
N LEU A 2 -1.35 1.83 -6.56
CA LEU A 2 -1.18 0.71 -5.59
C LEU A 2 -1.37 -0.68 -6.21
N THR A 3 -2.31 -0.82 -7.15
CA THR A 3 -2.67 -2.07 -7.85
C THR A 3 -2.09 -2.15 -9.27
N GLU A 4 -1.25 -1.18 -9.64
CA GLU A 4 -0.60 -1.15 -10.95
C GLU A 4 0.53 -2.18 -11.01
N GLU A 5 0.75 -2.69 -12.22
CA GLU A 5 1.84 -3.61 -12.51
C GLU A 5 3.21 -2.95 -12.26
N ILE A 6 4.11 -3.70 -11.62
CA ILE A 6 5.50 -3.29 -11.43
C ILE A 6 6.27 -3.72 -12.68
N ALA A 7 6.58 -2.77 -13.56
CA ALA A 7 7.12 -3.06 -14.90
C ALA A 7 8.45 -3.84 -14.94
N ASP A 8 9.35 -3.60 -13.99
CA ASP A 8 10.59 -4.38 -13.82
C ASP A 8 10.82 -4.63 -12.32
N PRO A 9 10.19 -5.69 -11.76
CA PRO A 9 10.24 -5.94 -10.34
C PRO A 9 11.66 -6.35 -9.90
N ALA A 10 12.44 -7.01 -10.77
CA ALA A 10 13.82 -7.38 -10.46
C ALA A 10 14.77 -6.17 -10.36
N ALA A 11 14.48 -5.08 -11.09
CA ALA A 11 15.24 -3.83 -11.03
C ALA A 11 14.69 -2.81 -10.00
N THR A 12 13.55 -3.08 -9.37
CA THR A 12 12.86 -2.12 -8.48
C THR A 12 12.95 -2.57 -7.03
N ALA A 13 13.68 -1.87 -6.17
CA ALA A 13 13.69 -2.20 -4.74
C ALA A 13 12.32 -1.88 -4.07
N PRO A 14 11.88 -2.65 -3.04
CA PRO A 14 10.67 -2.34 -2.28
C PRO A 14 10.63 -0.92 -1.72
N GLU A 15 11.77 -0.39 -1.28
CA GLU A 15 11.89 0.98 -0.77
C GLU A 15 11.63 2.02 -1.86
N ALA A 16 12.09 1.75 -3.09
CA ALA A 16 11.83 2.62 -4.24
C ALA A 16 10.34 2.61 -4.62
N LEU A 17 9.68 1.45 -4.53
CA LEU A 17 8.24 1.34 -4.73
C LEU A 17 7.46 2.10 -3.65
N ARG A 18 7.86 1.97 -2.38
CA ARG A 18 7.30 2.76 -1.28
C ARG A 18 7.46 4.27 -1.53
N THR A 19 8.63 4.71 -1.99
CA THR A 19 8.86 6.13 -2.33
C THR A 19 7.92 6.61 -3.44
N GLN A 20 7.61 5.78 -4.44
CA GLN A 20 6.65 6.13 -5.49
C GLN A 20 5.24 6.31 -4.92
N TYR A 21 4.79 5.41 -4.04
CA TYR A 21 3.49 5.54 -3.38
C TYR A 21 3.41 6.83 -2.55
N LEU A 22 4.43 7.12 -1.76
CA LEU A 22 4.50 8.34 -0.95
C LEU A 22 4.50 9.60 -1.81
N ALA A 23 5.23 9.60 -2.93
CA ALA A 23 5.21 10.73 -3.87
C ALA A 23 3.81 10.98 -4.44
N ALA A 24 3.04 9.91 -4.72
CA ALA A 24 1.64 10.05 -5.14
C ALA A 24 0.76 10.64 -4.03
N LEU A 25 0.95 10.24 -2.77
CA LEU A 25 0.24 10.84 -1.63
C LEU A 25 0.57 12.33 -1.49
N THR A 26 1.86 12.66 -1.53
CA THR A 26 2.34 14.06 -1.46
C THR A 26 1.75 14.89 -2.59
N ALA A 27 1.74 14.39 -3.82
CA ALA A 27 1.16 15.12 -4.95
C ALA A 27 -0.32 15.46 -4.73
N VAL A 28 -1.11 14.50 -4.25
CA VAL A 28 -2.54 14.74 -3.95
C VAL A 28 -2.70 15.76 -2.82
N ILE A 29 -1.90 15.66 -1.75
CA ILE A 29 -1.98 16.60 -0.61
C ILE A 29 -1.53 18.00 -1.01
N GLU A 30 -0.50 18.14 -1.84
CA GLU A 30 -0.02 19.44 -2.33
C GLU A 30 -1.05 20.11 -3.27
N GLU A 31 -1.70 19.32 -4.13
CA GLU A 31 -2.73 19.83 -5.04
C GLU A 31 -4.01 20.24 -4.31
N ARG A 32 -4.47 19.41 -3.37
CA ARG A 32 -5.74 19.61 -2.66
C ARG A 32 -5.61 20.51 -1.44
N GLY A 33 -4.43 20.54 -0.82
CA GLY A 33 -4.18 21.14 0.49
C GLY A 33 -4.54 20.22 1.66
N ILE A 34 -3.87 20.45 2.79
CA ILE A 34 -4.00 19.64 4.01
C ILE A 34 -5.42 19.73 4.60
N GLU A 35 -5.98 20.94 4.75
CA GLU A 35 -7.31 21.12 5.33
C GLU A 35 -8.42 20.44 4.50
N PRO A 36 -8.48 20.58 3.16
CA PRO A 36 -9.45 19.83 2.36
C PRO A 36 -9.29 18.32 2.44
N VAL A 37 -8.06 17.79 2.40
CA VAL A 37 -7.81 16.34 2.55
C VAL A 37 -8.31 15.84 3.90
N ALA A 38 -8.01 16.56 4.99
CA ALA A 38 -8.49 16.22 6.32
C ALA A 38 -10.03 16.31 6.45
N ALA A 39 -10.69 17.21 5.72
CA ALA A 39 -12.13 17.37 5.77
C ALA A 39 -12.89 16.29 4.96
N GLU A 40 -12.27 15.78 3.89
CA GLU A 40 -12.85 14.76 3.01
C GLU A 40 -12.52 13.33 3.41
N THR A 41 -11.54 13.17 4.32
CA THR A 41 -11.17 11.89 4.91
C THR A 41 -11.49 11.88 6.40
N ASP A 42 -11.36 10.72 7.05
CA ASP A 42 -11.45 10.62 8.51
C ASP A 42 -10.14 10.99 9.23
N LEU A 43 -9.19 11.65 8.53
CA LEU A 43 -7.88 12.02 9.07
C LEU A 43 -7.91 13.40 9.73
N SER A 44 -7.12 13.57 10.79
CA SER A 44 -6.87 14.92 11.32
C SER A 44 -5.86 15.67 10.45
N THR A 45 -5.90 17.00 10.48
CA THR A 45 -4.92 17.87 9.82
C THR A 45 -3.49 17.51 10.26
N GLU A 46 -3.28 17.25 11.55
CA GLU A 46 -1.97 16.83 12.07
C GLU A 46 -1.54 15.48 11.51
N ARG A 47 -2.48 14.56 11.29
CA ARG A 47 -2.14 13.27 10.67
C ARG A 47 -1.76 13.43 9.21
N VAL A 48 -2.45 14.29 8.47
CA VAL A 48 -2.09 14.60 7.07
C VAL A 48 -0.69 15.25 6.99
N GLU A 49 -0.35 16.13 7.92
CA GLU A 49 1.02 16.68 8.05
C GLU A 49 2.06 15.57 8.34
N VAL A 50 1.76 14.65 9.25
CA VAL A 50 2.65 13.51 9.55
C VAL A 50 2.86 12.61 8.33
N ILE A 51 1.85 12.43 7.46
CA ILE A 51 2.00 11.67 6.21
C ILE A 51 3.08 12.32 5.30
N LEU A 52 3.19 13.65 5.30
CA LEU A 52 4.21 14.38 4.54
C LEU A 52 5.59 14.31 5.20
N ASP A 53 5.64 14.43 6.53
CA ASP A 53 6.90 14.60 7.27
C ASP A 53 7.55 13.29 7.75
N ASN A 54 6.73 12.31 8.14
CA ASN A 54 7.19 11.03 8.70
C ASN A 54 6.36 9.85 8.14
N PRO A 55 6.73 9.37 6.94
CA PRO A 55 5.89 8.44 6.18
C PRO A 55 6.03 6.97 6.60
N ASP A 56 6.85 6.65 7.60
CA ASP A 56 7.18 5.25 7.93
C ASP A 56 5.96 4.47 8.48
N ASP A 57 5.05 5.16 9.17
CA ASP A 57 3.85 4.59 9.78
C ASP A 57 2.57 4.84 8.96
N VAL A 58 2.70 5.22 7.69
CA VAL A 58 1.52 5.43 6.84
C VAL A 58 0.88 4.09 6.53
N THR A 59 -0.39 3.96 6.91
CA THR A 59 -1.18 2.76 6.64
C THR A 59 -1.67 2.75 5.20
N LEU A 60 -1.95 1.55 4.69
CA LEU A 60 -2.58 1.36 3.39
C LEU A 60 -3.97 2.01 3.33
N ALA A 61 -4.69 2.03 4.46
CA ALA A 61 -5.99 2.70 4.58
C ALA A 61 -5.87 4.23 4.47
N GLU A 62 -4.91 4.83 5.16
CA GLU A 62 -4.62 6.26 5.05
C GLU A 62 -4.18 6.64 3.63
N ALA A 63 -3.36 5.80 3.01
CA ALA A 63 -2.96 6.00 1.62
C ALA A 63 -4.19 6.02 0.69
N ALA A 64 -5.05 5.00 0.78
CA ALA A 64 -6.28 4.94 -0.02
C ALA A 64 -7.21 6.14 0.25
N ALA A 65 -7.34 6.57 1.50
CA ALA A 65 -8.12 7.74 1.88
C ALA A 65 -7.59 9.01 1.20
N VAL A 66 -6.29 9.29 1.32
CA VAL A 66 -5.65 10.45 0.68
C VAL A 66 -5.81 10.39 -0.83
N LEU A 67 -5.54 9.24 -1.46
CA LEU A 67 -5.63 9.09 -2.92
C LEU A 67 -7.05 9.30 -3.44
N SER A 68 -8.07 8.88 -2.69
CA SER A 68 -9.46 9.09 -3.07
C SER A 68 -9.88 10.57 -3.12
N CYS A 69 -9.06 11.47 -2.56
CA CYS A 69 -9.18 12.91 -2.76
C CYS A 69 -8.67 13.37 -4.13
N SER A 70 -8.30 12.50 -5.07
CA SER A 70 -8.11 12.88 -6.48
C SER A 70 -9.15 12.17 -7.34
N PRO A 71 -9.71 12.85 -8.36
CA PRO A 71 -10.65 12.23 -9.30
C PRO A 71 -10.04 11.09 -10.13
N ASP A 72 -8.71 10.94 -10.10
CA ASP A 72 -7.98 9.87 -10.80
C ASP A 72 -8.07 8.52 -10.07
N TYR A 73 -8.51 8.50 -8.81
CA TYR A 73 -8.57 7.30 -7.98
C TYR A 73 -9.99 6.95 -7.53
N PRO A 74 -10.27 5.65 -7.27
CA PRO A 74 -11.54 5.23 -6.69
C PRO A 74 -11.76 5.79 -5.28
N ALA A 75 -13.00 5.64 -4.78
CA ALA A 75 -13.30 5.87 -3.37
C ALA A 75 -12.43 4.95 -2.48
N ALA A 76 -12.06 5.43 -1.29
CA ALA A 76 -11.09 4.76 -0.42
C ALA A 76 -11.47 3.29 -0.11
N ASP A 77 -12.74 3.04 0.25
CA ASP A 77 -13.23 1.70 0.56
C ASP A 77 -13.17 0.75 -0.65
N ASP A 78 -13.58 1.25 -1.83
CA ASP A 78 -13.51 0.49 -3.08
C ASP A 78 -12.06 0.20 -3.45
N TYR A 79 -11.16 1.17 -3.26
CA TYR A 79 -9.75 0.97 -3.57
C TYR A 79 -9.10 -0.05 -2.63
N LEU A 80 -9.43 -0.05 -1.35
CA LEU A 80 -8.94 -1.06 -0.41
C LEU A 80 -9.43 -2.47 -0.74
N LEU A 81 -10.67 -2.59 -1.22
CA LEU A 81 -11.19 -3.87 -1.71
C LEU A 81 -10.41 -4.34 -2.94
N GLU A 82 -10.19 -3.45 -3.91
CA GLU A 82 -9.39 -3.75 -5.11
C GLU A 82 -7.96 -4.18 -4.74
N VAL A 83 -7.30 -3.48 -3.81
CA VAL A 83 -5.95 -3.82 -3.36
C VAL A 83 -5.91 -5.21 -2.73
N ARG A 84 -6.91 -5.58 -1.92
CA ARG A 84 -6.98 -6.92 -1.30
C ARG A 84 -7.21 -8.00 -2.33
N ASP A 85 -8.12 -7.78 -3.26
CA ASP A 85 -8.40 -8.72 -4.35
C ASP A 85 -7.15 -8.90 -5.23
N HIS A 86 -6.46 -7.81 -5.56
CA HIS A 86 -5.21 -7.83 -6.30
C HIS A 86 -4.13 -8.63 -5.56
N LEU A 87 -3.92 -8.38 -4.27
CA LEU A 87 -2.98 -9.14 -3.43
C LEU A 87 -3.26 -10.64 -3.45
N MET A 88 -4.52 -11.03 -3.21
CA MET A 88 -4.91 -12.44 -3.21
C MET A 88 -4.74 -13.09 -4.59
N LEU A 89 -5.06 -12.35 -5.66
CA LEU A 89 -4.84 -12.81 -7.02
C LEU A 89 -3.34 -13.02 -7.30
N GLN A 90 -2.49 -12.06 -6.95
CA GLN A 90 -1.04 -12.15 -7.14
C GLN A 90 -0.44 -13.31 -6.35
N MET A 91 -0.85 -13.51 -5.09
CA MET A 91 -0.44 -14.68 -4.30
C MET A 91 -0.85 -16.00 -4.98
N SER A 92 -2.07 -16.07 -5.49
CA SER A 92 -2.55 -17.26 -6.20
C SER A 92 -1.79 -17.50 -7.51
N SER A 93 -1.51 -16.46 -8.28
CA SER A 93 -0.79 -16.54 -9.56
C SER A 93 0.67 -16.94 -9.38
N ALA A 94 1.34 -16.37 -8.37
CA ALA A 94 2.70 -16.71 -7.99
C ALA A 94 2.82 -18.04 -7.23
N VAL A 95 1.70 -18.64 -6.82
CA VAL A 95 1.65 -19.87 -6.00
C VAL A 95 2.43 -19.70 -4.69
N VAL A 96 2.32 -18.51 -4.09
CA VAL A 96 3.01 -18.14 -2.85
C VAL A 96 2.06 -18.28 -1.67
N ASP A 97 2.42 -19.13 -0.70
CA ASP A 97 1.72 -19.21 0.58
C ASP A 97 2.23 -18.17 1.59
N ILE A 98 1.46 -17.91 2.65
CA ILE A 98 1.81 -16.91 3.68
C ILE A 98 3.14 -17.21 4.37
N GLY A 99 3.48 -18.48 4.60
CA GLY A 99 4.74 -18.85 5.24
C GLY A 99 5.94 -18.62 4.31
N ALA A 100 5.80 -18.89 3.02
CA ALA A 100 6.79 -18.57 2.00
C ALA A 100 6.99 -17.05 1.89
N LEU A 101 5.89 -16.30 1.79
CA LEU A 101 5.90 -14.84 1.77
C LEU A 101 6.59 -14.25 2.99
N GLN A 102 6.24 -14.71 4.19
CA GLN A 102 6.81 -14.23 5.45
C GLN A 102 8.33 -14.43 5.50
N ARG A 103 8.84 -15.58 5.05
CA ARG A 103 10.28 -15.85 4.97
C ARG A 103 10.99 -14.99 3.92
N ALA A 104 10.30 -14.67 2.82
CA ALA A 104 10.90 -13.94 1.71
C ALA A 104 11.03 -12.44 1.96
N ILE A 105 10.06 -11.83 2.66
CA ILE A 105 10.05 -10.37 2.92
C ILE A 105 10.81 -9.95 4.18
N ASP A 106 11.57 -10.87 4.78
CA ASP A 106 12.40 -10.69 6.00
C ASP A 106 11.67 -9.89 7.08
N THR A 107 10.46 -10.37 7.44
CA THR A 107 9.61 -9.72 8.44
C THR A 107 9.57 -10.48 9.75
N ASP A 108 9.57 -9.73 10.86
CA ASP A 108 9.34 -10.24 12.21
C ASP A 108 7.86 -10.54 12.49
N LEU A 109 6.96 -10.30 11.53
CA LEU A 109 5.54 -10.60 11.68
C LEU A 109 5.31 -12.11 11.79
N ASP A 110 4.49 -12.49 12.76
CA ASP A 110 3.93 -13.84 12.83
C ASP A 110 3.11 -14.14 11.56
N PRO A 111 3.19 -15.36 10.99
CA PRO A 111 2.44 -15.74 9.78
C PRO A 111 0.94 -15.45 9.87
N LYS A 112 0.30 -15.65 11.02
CA LYS A 112 -1.12 -15.36 11.20
C LYS A 112 -1.40 -13.87 11.15
N VAL A 113 -0.49 -13.05 11.69
CA VAL A 113 -0.59 -11.59 11.62
C VAL A 113 -0.43 -11.12 10.18
N LEU A 114 0.53 -11.66 9.43
CA LEU A 114 0.70 -11.35 8.02
C LEU A 114 -0.55 -11.75 7.21
N GLN A 115 -1.11 -12.94 7.45
CA GLN A 115 -2.35 -13.37 6.83
C GLN A 115 -3.51 -12.40 7.11
N GLN A 116 -3.69 -11.99 8.37
CA GLN A 116 -4.73 -11.04 8.73
C GLN A 116 -4.56 -9.70 8.03
N LYS A 117 -3.31 -9.22 7.87
CA LYS A 117 -3.03 -7.99 7.14
C LYS A 117 -3.38 -8.13 5.65
N VAL A 118 -2.96 -9.22 5.00
CA VAL A 118 -3.28 -9.52 3.58
C VAL A 118 -4.80 -9.62 3.37
N GLU A 119 -5.51 -10.28 4.27
CA GLU A 119 -6.98 -10.40 4.24
C GLU A 119 -7.71 -9.10 4.65
N GLY A 120 -6.97 -8.04 5.00
CA GLY A 120 -7.55 -6.75 5.43
C GLY A 120 -8.21 -6.77 6.81
N ARG A 121 -7.99 -7.82 7.61
CA ARG A 121 -8.50 -7.99 8.99
C ARG A 121 -7.63 -7.30 10.04
N ARG A 122 -6.48 -6.79 9.63
CA ARG A 122 -5.57 -5.96 10.43
C ARG A 122 -4.93 -4.91 9.53
N GLU A 123 -4.64 -3.74 10.06
CA GLU A 123 -3.98 -2.67 9.32
C GLU A 123 -2.60 -3.11 8.82
N MET A 124 -2.31 -2.80 7.56
CA MET A 124 -1.02 -2.99 6.90
C MET A 124 -0.42 -1.62 6.61
N THR A 125 0.88 -1.44 6.83
CA THR A 125 1.57 -0.20 6.45
C THR A 125 1.92 -0.21 4.96
N LEU A 126 2.13 0.96 4.36
CA LEU A 126 2.63 1.05 2.98
C LEU A 126 3.99 0.39 2.81
N ALA A 127 4.84 0.41 3.84
CA ALA A 127 6.13 -0.26 3.82
C ALA A 127 5.99 -1.79 3.78
N GLU A 128 5.10 -2.35 4.60
CA GLU A 128 4.77 -3.77 4.56
C GLU A 128 4.15 -4.15 3.21
N TYR A 129 3.19 -3.35 2.73
CA TYR A 129 2.52 -3.55 1.45
C TYR A 129 3.52 -3.59 0.29
N ALA A 130 4.40 -2.59 0.18
CA ALA A 130 5.40 -2.51 -0.87
C ALA A 130 6.31 -3.74 -0.92
N ARG A 131 6.74 -4.27 0.25
CA ARG A 131 7.54 -5.51 0.31
C ARG A 131 6.77 -6.72 -0.18
N VAL A 132 5.50 -6.84 0.21
CA VAL A 132 4.63 -7.95 -0.20
C VAL A 132 4.41 -7.93 -1.72
N VAL A 133 3.90 -6.83 -2.28
CA VAL A 133 3.60 -6.77 -3.72
C VAL A 133 4.84 -6.87 -4.59
N HIS A 134 5.95 -6.29 -4.15
CA HIS A 134 7.22 -6.44 -4.83
C HIS A 134 7.64 -7.92 -4.91
N HIS A 135 7.62 -8.64 -3.78
CA HIS A 135 7.99 -10.05 -3.78
C HIS A 135 7.09 -10.86 -4.70
N LEU A 136 5.77 -10.63 -4.64
CA LEU A 136 4.82 -11.32 -5.51
C LEU A 136 5.05 -11.04 -7.00
N ALA A 137 5.38 -9.80 -7.37
CA ALA A 137 5.71 -9.43 -8.74
C ALA A 137 7.03 -10.06 -9.22
N VAL A 138 8.03 -10.23 -8.33
CA VAL A 138 9.26 -10.97 -8.65
C VAL A 138 8.97 -12.45 -8.93
N GLU A 139 8.09 -13.07 -8.14
CA GLU A 139 7.72 -14.49 -8.30
C GLU A 139 6.77 -14.74 -9.48
N ASN A 140 5.98 -13.75 -9.88
CA ASN A 140 5.11 -13.81 -11.05
C ASN A 140 5.30 -12.57 -11.97
N PRO A 141 6.29 -12.59 -12.87
CA PRO A 141 6.58 -11.46 -13.76
C PRO A 141 5.67 -11.38 -15.00
N TRP A 142 4.52 -12.08 -14.98
CA TRP A 142 3.60 -12.23 -16.12
C TRP A 142 2.21 -11.70 -15.81
#